data_AF-A0A0F9T6M7-F1
#
_entry.id   AF-A0A0F9T6M7-F1
#
_cell.length_a   1.000
_cell.length_b   1.000
_cell.length_c   1.000
_cell.angle_alpha   90.00
_cell.angle_beta   90.00
_cell.angle_gamma   90.00
#
_symmetry.space_group_name_H-M   'P 1'
#
loop_
_entity.id
_entity.type
_entity.pdbx_description
1 polymer ?
#
loop_
_entity_poly.entity_id
_entity_poly.type
_entity_poly.pdbx_seq_one_letter_code
_entity_poly.pdbx_strand_id
1 'polypeptide(L)'
;MTRTQTEKIEAWIQDLPDSYKSPGDNEFVSSEFLNLIGGYVLFGIESGRILYFVLTNQHKQAIIHADDNYLGSLRGITLLIHNRTPSPCNGSLEIVEDWMAYQGMSGNPEFDSIMARYT
;
A
#
# COMPACT_ATOMS: atom_id res chain seq x y z
N MET A 1 -11.95 -3.11 9.72
CA MET A 1 -11.94 -1.79 9.04
C MET A 1 -13.25 -1.08 9.33
N THR A 2 -13.21 0.18 9.74
CA THR A 2 -14.41 1.00 9.95
C THR A 2 -14.89 1.61 8.64
N ARG A 3 -16.15 2.06 8.58
CA ARG A 3 -16.70 2.77 7.42
C ARG A 3 -15.83 3.97 7.00
N THR A 4 -15.42 4.78 7.96
CA THR A 4 -14.56 5.94 7.73
C THR A 4 -13.18 5.56 7.19
N GLN A 5 -12.63 4.40 7.60
CA GLN A 5 -11.37 3.91 7.02
C GLN A 5 -11.57 3.50 5.55
N THR A 6 -12.68 2.83 5.23
CA THR A 6 -13.01 2.47 3.85
C THR A 6 -13.16 3.70 2.96
N GLU A 7 -13.93 4.71 3.38
CA GLU A 7 -14.12 5.97 2.63
C GLU A 7 -12.78 6.69 2.37
N LYS A 8 -11.88 6.70 3.37
CA LYS A 8 -10.52 7.26 3.23
C LYS A 8 -9.64 6.48 2.26
N ILE A 9 -9.72 5.15 2.29
CA ILE A 9 -8.99 4.29 1.35
C ILE A 9 -9.49 4.53 -0.07
N GLU A 10 -10.80 4.61 -0.27
CA GLU A 10 -11.39 4.90 -1.57
C GLU A 10 -10.94 6.27 -2.09
N ALA A 11 -10.96 7.31 -1.25
CA ALA A 11 -10.45 8.63 -1.61
C ALA A 11 -8.96 8.61 -1.99
N TRP A 12 -8.13 7.87 -1.23
CA TRP A 12 -6.72 7.68 -1.55
C TRP A 12 -6.52 6.95 -2.89
N ILE A 13 -7.33 5.91 -3.17
CA ILE A 13 -7.31 5.19 -4.45
C ILE A 13 -7.67 6.14 -5.60
N GLN A 14 -8.63 7.04 -5.42
CA GLN A 14 -9.00 8.01 -6.45
C GLN A 14 -7.88 9.02 -6.75
N ASP A 15 -7.08 9.40 -5.75
CA ASP A 15 -5.93 10.30 -5.90
C ASP A 15 -4.74 9.65 -6.63
N LEU A 16 -4.74 8.32 -6.78
CA LEU A 16 -3.72 7.62 -7.56
C LEU A 16 -3.86 7.92 -9.06
N PRO A 17 -2.74 7.98 -9.81
CA PRO A 17 -2.77 8.07 -11.26
C PRO A 17 -3.58 6.93 -11.89
N ASP A 18 -4.25 7.21 -13.02
CA ASP A 18 -5.09 6.24 -13.72
C ASP A 18 -4.34 5.00 -14.20
N SER A 19 -3.01 5.10 -14.38
CA SER A 19 -2.13 3.98 -14.73
C SER A 19 -2.14 2.85 -13.70
N TYR A 20 -2.41 3.14 -12.43
CA TYR A 20 -2.53 2.11 -11.38
C TYR A 20 -3.90 1.44 -11.37
N LYS A 21 -4.90 2.02 -12.04
CA LYS A 21 -6.31 1.60 -11.98
C LYS A 21 -6.78 0.94 -13.29
N SER A 22 -5.99 1.03 -14.36
CA SER A 22 -6.38 0.62 -15.71
C SER A 22 -5.70 -0.71 -16.12
N PRO A 23 -6.46 -1.81 -16.35
CA PRO A 23 -5.90 -3.14 -16.60
C PRO A 23 -4.96 -3.29 -17.81
N GLY A 24 -4.93 -2.31 -18.71
CA GLY A 24 -4.04 -2.29 -19.87
C GLY A 24 -2.68 -1.65 -19.60
N ASP A 25 -2.50 -1.01 -18.45
CA ASP A 25 -1.28 -0.29 -18.11
C ASP A 25 -0.28 -1.17 -17.37
N ASN A 26 1.02 -0.92 -17.62
CA ASN A 26 2.09 -1.67 -16.98
C ASN A 26 2.19 -1.43 -15.45
N GLU A 27 1.54 -0.38 -14.95
CA GLU A 27 1.49 -0.02 -13.54
C GLU A 27 0.22 -0.54 -12.85
N PHE A 28 -0.64 -1.25 -13.58
CA PHE A 28 -1.91 -1.72 -13.06
C PHE A 28 -1.75 -2.51 -11.77
N VAL A 29 -2.62 -2.21 -10.81
CA VAL A 29 -2.79 -2.95 -9.57
C VAL A 29 -4.28 -3.24 -9.42
N SER A 30 -4.63 -4.50 -9.14
CA SER A 30 -6.03 -4.86 -8.90
C SER A 30 -6.62 -4.03 -7.75
N SER A 31 -7.92 -3.76 -7.81
CA SER A 31 -8.62 -3.02 -6.76
C SER A 31 -8.48 -3.66 -5.38
N GLU A 32 -8.39 -5.00 -5.31
CA GLU A 32 -8.13 -5.74 -4.09
C GLU A 32 -6.78 -5.35 -3.47
N PHE A 33 -5.69 -5.37 -4.26
CA PHE A 33 -4.37 -4.97 -3.77
C PHE A 33 -4.29 -3.48 -3.44
N LEU A 34 -4.97 -2.62 -4.20
CA LEU A 34 -5.05 -1.19 -3.88
C LEU A 34 -5.72 -0.95 -2.53
N ASN A 35 -6.76 -1.71 -2.19
CA ASN A 35 -7.40 -1.62 -0.87
C ASN A 35 -6.45 -2.08 0.25
N LEU A 36 -5.72 -3.18 0.06
CA LEU A 36 -4.75 -3.67 1.03
C LEU A 36 -3.60 -2.69 1.24
N ILE A 37 -3.06 -2.13 0.16
CA ILE A 37 -1.98 -1.13 0.22
C ILE A 37 -2.49 0.14 0.89
N GLY A 38 -3.68 0.63 0.53
CA GLY A 38 -4.29 1.80 1.17
C GLY A 38 -4.52 1.60 2.66
N GLY A 39 -5.04 0.43 3.07
CA GLY A 39 -5.22 0.08 4.48
C GLY A 39 -3.91 0.08 5.26
N TYR A 40 -2.84 -0.44 4.68
CA TYR A 40 -1.51 -0.43 5.28
C TYR A 40 -0.91 0.98 5.34
N VAL A 41 -0.92 1.72 4.24
CA VAL A 41 -0.30 3.05 4.15
C VAL A 41 -1.02 4.02 5.09
N LEU A 42 -2.35 4.06 5.05
CA LEU A 42 -3.12 5.04 5.82
C LEU A 42 -3.25 4.66 7.29
N PHE A 43 -3.39 3.37 7.61
CA PHE A 43 -3.82 2.91 8.93
C PHE A 43 -2.92 1.85 9.56
N GLY A 44 -1.82 1.46 8.92
CA GLY A 44 -0.91 0.43 9.44
C GLY A 44 -1.56 -0.95 9.52
N ILE A 45 -2.63 -1.20 8.76
CA ILE A 45 -3.33 -2.49 8.74
C ILE A 45 -2.45 -3.52 8.03
N GLU A 46 -2.31 -4.71 8.61
CA GLU A 46 -1.53 -5.80 8.02
C GLU A 46 -2.05 -6.12 6.60
N SER A 47 -1.17 -6.02 5.61
CA SER A 47 -1.48 -6.15 4.18
C SER A 47 -1.41 -7.60 3.68
N GLY A 48 -1.07 -8.54 4.56
CA GLY A 48 -0.87 -9.94 4.24
C GLY A 48 0.55 -10.26 3.77
N ARG A 49 0.88 -11.55 3.78
CA ARG A 49 2.26 -12.06 3.64
C ARG A 49 2.96 -11.63 2.34
N ILE A 50 2.23 -11.52 1.22
CA ILE A 50 2.87 -11.25 -0.07
C ILE A 50 3.24 -9.75 -0.20
N LEU A 51 2.35 -8.84 0.21
CA LEU A 51 2.65 -7.41 0.26
C LEU A 51 3.75 -7.11 1.28
N TYR A 52 3.76 -7.83 2.40
CA TYR A 52 4.83 -7.74 3.39
C TYR A 52 6.23 -8.00 2.80
N PHE A 53 6.37 -8.95 1.88
CA PHE A 53 7.67 -9.18 1.21
C PHE A 53 8.10 -8.01 0.33
N VAL A 54 7.17 -7.33 -0.35
CA VAL A 54 7.53 -6.11 -1.11
C VAL A 54 7.87 -4.97 -0.17
N LEU A 55 7.06 -4.76 0.88
CA LEU A 55 7.28 -3.72 1.89
C LEU A 55 8.62 -3.87 2.61
N THR A 56 9.10 -5.11 2.81
CA THR A 56 10.39 -5.42 3.43
C THR A 56 11.54 -5.62 2.43
N ASN A 57 11.37 -5.20 1.17
CA ASN A 57 12.34 -5.33 0.06
C ASN A 57 12.75 -6.77 -0.31
N GLN A 58 12.01 -7.78 0.14
CA GLN A 58 12.23 -9.20 -0.15
C GLN A 58 11.52 -9.65 -1.44
N HIS A 59 11.75 -8.94 -2.56
CA HIS A 59 11.07 -9.18 -3.84
C HIS A 59 11.17 -10.61 -4.36
N LYS A 60 12.29 -11.31 -4.11
CA LYS A 60 12.43 -12.74 -4.45
C LYS A 60 11.40 -13.60 -3.73
N GLN A 61 11.17 -13.34 -2.43
CA GLN A 61 10.15 -14.05 -1.65
C GLN A 61 8.75 -13.69 -2.13
N ALA A 62 8.52 -12.42 -2.50
CA ALA A 62 7.25 -11.99 -3.10
C ALA A 62 6.93 -12.81 -4.37
N ILE A 63 7.91 -13.00 -5.27
CA ILE A 63 7.74 -13.81 -6.49
C ILE A 63 7.47 -15.29 -6.15
N ILE A 64 8.24 -15.88 -5.23
CA ILE A 64 8.11 -17.30 -4.86
C ILE A 64 6.73 -17.63 -4.29
N HIS A 65 6.13 -16.68 -3.56
CA HIS A 65 4.87 -16.86 -2.86
C HIS A 65 3.66 -16.23 -3.57
N ALA A 66 3.86 -15.65 -4.75
CA ALA A 66 2.79 -15.04 -5.53
C ALA A 66 1.91 -16.09 -6.21
N ASP A 67 0.59 -15.83 -6.24
CA ASP A 67 -0.30 -16.46 -7.20
C ASP A 67 -0.32 -15.68 -8.53
N ASP A 68 -1.01 -16.20 -9.54
CA ASP A 68 -1.06 -15.59 -10.88
C ASP A 68 -1.63 -14.16 -10.85
N ASN A 69 -2.62 -13.90 -9.99
CA ASN A 69 -3.23 -12.57 -9.84
C ASN A 69 -2.23 -11.57 -9.26
N TYR A 70 -1.48 -12.00 -8.25
CA TYR A 70 -0.43 -11.20 -7.63
C TYR A 70 0.73 -10.97 -8.60
N LEU A 71 1.19 -11.99 -9.32
CA LEU A 71 2.26 -11.85 -10.32
C LEU A 71 1.90 -10.81 -11.37
N GLY A 72 0.64 -10.80 -11.84
CA GLY A 72 0.13 -9.80 -12.77
C GLY A 72 0.18 -8.36 -12.21
N SER A 73 0.04 -8.19 -10.89
CA SER A 73 0.04 -6.89 -10.22
C SER A 73 1.40 -6.51 -9.59
N LEU A 74 2.35 -7.45 -9.46
CA LEU A 74 3.56 -7.27 -8.65
C LEU A 74 4.41 -6.08 -9.09
N ARG A 75 4.51 -5.84 -10.41
CA ARG A 75 5.20 -4.67 -10.95
C ARG A 75 4.53 -3.38 -10.51
N GLY A 76 3.21 -3.27 -10.67
CA GLY A 76 2.43 -2.11 -10.26
C GLY A 76 2.53 -1.86 -8.75
N ILE A 77 2.41 -2.92 -7.95
CA ILE A 77 2.54 -2.88 -6.48
C ILE A 77 3.91 -2.30 -6.08
N THR A 78 4.99 -2.83 -6.67
CA THR A 78 6.36 -2.40 -6.39
C THR A 78 6.56 -0.93 -6.74
N LEU A 79 6.09 -0.51 -7.92
CA LEU A 79 6.19 0.89 -8.35
C LEU A 79 5.37 1.84 -7.47
N LEU A 80 4.18 1.41 -7.04
CA LEU A 80 3.32 2.19 -6.17
C LEU A 80 3.99 2.44 -4.82
N ILE A 81 4.49 1.37 -4.18
CA ILE A 81 5.16 1.44 -2.87
C ILE A 81 6.42 2.31 -2.94
N HIS A 82 7.26 2.15 -3.96
CA HIS A 82 8.52 2.90 -3.98
C HIS A 82 8.39 4.35 -4.46
N ASN A 83 7.33 4.72 -5.18
CA ASN A 83 7.20 6.06 -5.77
C ASN A 83 6.06 6.91 -5.19
N ARG A 84 5.05 6.31 -4.55
CA ARG A 84 3.81 7.01 -4.17
C ARG A 84 3.43 6.87 -2.70
N THR A 85 4.13 6.02 -1.94
CA THR A 85 3.90 5.89 -0.50
C THR A 85 5.02 6.55 0.30
N PRO A 86 4.80 6.90 1.58
CA PRO A 86 5.82 7.53 2.41
C PRO A 86 7.09 6.68 2.52
N SER A 87 8.25 7.33 2.57
CA SER A 87 9.52 6.63 2.78
C SER A 87 9.55 5.75 4.04
N PRO A 88 8.94 6.11 5.18
CA PRO A 88 8.98 5.27 6.38
C PRO A 88 8.04 4.05 6.33
N CYS A 89 7.26 3.84 5.26
CA CYS A 89 6.31 2.73 5.22
C CYS A 89 6.87 1.46 4.54
N ASN A 90 8.10 1.50 4.03
CA ASN A 90 8.76 0.34 3.41
C ASN A 90 10.27 0.41 3.66
N GLY A 91 10.93 -0.75 3.71
CA GLY A 91 12.33 -0.80 4.11
C GLY A 91 12.75 -2.14 4.68
N SER A 92 13.30 -2.11 5.89
CA SER A 92 13.59 -3.29 6.70
C SER A 92 12.33 -3.82 7.38
N LEU A 93 12.46 -4.98 8.00
CA LEU A 93 11.45 -5.54 8.90
C LEU A 93 11.00 -4.53 9.96
N GLU A 94 11.98 -3.97 10.69
CA GLU A 94 11.77 -3.01 11.77
C GLU A 94 10.98 -1.77 11.30
N ILE A 95 11.31 -1.23 10.12
CA ILE A 95 10.60 -0.08 9.54
C ILE A 95 9.12 -0.39 9.31
N VAL A 96 8.82 -1.58 8.78
CA VAL A 96 7.44 -2.00 8.50
C VAL A 96 6.67 -2.28 9.80
N GLU A 97 7.31 -2.90 10.78
CA GLU A 97 6.72 -3.14 12.11
C GLU A 97 6.42 -1.83 12.84
N ASP A 98 7.36 -0.88 12.85
CA ASP A 98 7.18 0.45 13.41
C ASP A 98 6.03 1.19 12.72
N TRP A 99 5.97 1.16 11.38
CA TRP A 99 4.89 1.79 10.62
C TRP A 99 3.51 1.25 11.01
N MET A 100 3.38 -0.07 11.20
CA MET A 100 2.14 -0.68 11.68
C MET A 100 1.83 -0.28 13.13
N ALA A 101 2.84 -0.24 14.01
CA ALA A 101 2.69 0.19 15.40
C ALA A 101 2.22 1.65 15.52
N TYR A 102 2.66 2.53 14.62
CA TYR A 102 2.19 3.91 14.48
C TYR A 102 0.83 4.04 13.79
N GLN A 103 0.15 2.93 13.44
CA GLN A 103 -1.13 2.97 12.72
C GLN A 103 -1.02 3.72 11.38
N GLY A 104 0.12 3.54 10.69
CA GLY A 104 0.43 4.17 9.42
C GLY A 104 0.44 5.70 9.49
N MET A 105 -0.01 6.36 8.42
CA MET A 105 -0.13 7.82 8.42
C MET A 105 -1.08 8.33 9.52
N SER A 106 -2.14 7.58 9.84
CA SER A 106 -3.20 8.06 10.73
C SER A 106 -2.78 8.26 12.19
N GLY A 107 -1.74 7.56 12.65
CA GLY A 107 -1.20 7.73 13.99
C GLY A 107 0.14 8.46 14.03
N ASN A 108 0.60 9.02 12.91
CA ASN A 108 1.83 9.80 12.83
C ASN A 108 1.53 11.28 12.50
N PRO A 109 1.76 12.22 13.45
CA PRO A 109 1.44 13.65 13.30
C PRO A 109 2.09 14.32 12.08
N GLU A 110 3.22 13.82 11.59
CA GLU A 110 3.86 14.35 10.38
C GLU A 110 2.96 14.26 9.14
N PHE A 111 1.99 13.34 9.14
CA PHE A 111 1.07 13.11 8.04
C PHE A 111 -0.32 13.73 8.24
N ASP A 112 -0.57 14.47 9.33
CA ASP A 112 -1.90 15.04 9.63
C ASP A 112 -2.46 15.87 8.47
N SER A 113 -1.62 16.73 7.86
CA SER A 113 -2.01 17.58 6.72
C SER A 113 -2.33 16.76 5.46
N ILE A 114 -1.66 15.64 5.25
CA ILE A 114 -1.89 14.72 4.14
C ILE A 114 -3.18 13.93 4.37
N MET A 115 -3.38 13.44 5.60
CA MET A 115 -4.55 12.69 6.02
C MET A 115 -5.84 13.50 5.98
N ALA A 116 -5.75 14.83 6.21
CA ALA A 116 -6.86 15.76 6.08
C ALA A 116 -7.37 15.92 4.63
N ARG A 117 -6.64 15.42 3.61
CA ARG A 117 -7.10 15.46 2.20
C ARG A 117 -8.09 14.35 1.87
N TYR A 118 -8.18 13.32 2.71
CA TYR A 118 -9.04 12.15 2.49
C TYR A 118 -10.27 12.13 3.42
N THR A 119 -10.51 13.21 4.18
CA THR A 119 -11.68 13.36 5.08
C THR A 119 -12.95 13.78 4.36
#